data_AF-A0A1V4Y4Q7-F1
#
_entry.id   AF-A0A1V4Y4Q7-F1
#
_cell.length_a   1.000
_cell.length_b   1.000
_cell.length_c   1.000
_cell.angle_alpha   90.00
_cell.angle_beta   90.00
_cell.angle_gamma   90.00
#
_symmetry.space_group_name_H-M   'P 1'
#
loop_
_entity.id
_entity.type
_entity.pdbx_description
1 polymer ?
#
loop_
_entity_poly.entity_id
_entity_poly.type
_entity_poly.pdbx_seq_one_letter_code
_entity_poly.pdbx_strand_id
1 'polypeptide(L)' 'MNYQQYLKTLIGRRGTLDFPEKGSCGVLENSSYYKLRFNESNLSHRNAHLIDVQDDFVVIQHDVHGAMKIPLSFFW' A
#
# COMPACT_ATOMS: atom_id res chain seq x y z
N MET A 1 10.81 -15.04 2.92
CA MET A 1 11.03 -13.58 2.79
C MET A 1 9.80 -12.92 3.40
N ASN A 2 9.94 -12.14 4.48
CA ASN A 2 8.80 -11.50 5.15
C ASN A 2 8.24 -10.40 4.22
N TYR A 3 6.92 -10.25 4.15
CA TYR A 3 6.26 -9.18 3.38
C TYR A 3 6.83 -7.80 3.74
N GLN A 4 7.16 -7.56 5.01
CA GLN A 4 7.84 -6.34 5.46
C GLN A 4 9.22 -6.15 4.80
N GLN A 5 10.03 -7.21 4.71
CA GLN A 5 11.33 -7.15 4.05
C GLN A 5 11.19 -6.92 2.55
N TYR A 6 10.16 -7.50 1.93
CA TYR A 6 9.82 -7.23 0.53
C TYR A 6 9.42 -5.77 0.33
N LEU A 7 8.58 -5.19 1.19
CA LEU A 7 8.23 -3.77 1.13
C LEU A 7 9.46 -2.87 1.31
N LYS A 8 10.39 -3.22 2.21
CA LYS A 8 11.64 -2.46 2.38
C LYS A 8 12.48 -2.39 1.09
N THR A 9 12.44 -3.39 0.21
CA THR A 9 13.15 -3.32 -1.10
C THR A 9 12.45 -2.42 -2.11
N LEU A 10 11.21 -1.99 -1.82
CA LEU A 10 10.39 -1.15 -2.67
C LEU A 10 10.35 0.31 -2.20
N ILE A 11 11.10 0.67 -1.15
CA ILE A 11 11.26 2.06 -0.69
C ILE A 11 11.82 2.91 -1.84
N GLY A 12 11.22 4.08 -2.06
CA GLY A 12 11.52 4.98 -3.18
C GLY A 12 10.90 4.57 -4.52
N ARG A 13 10.29 3.38 -4.61
CA ARG A 13 9.61 2.94 -5.83
C ARG A 13 8.20 3.53 -5.90
N ARG A 14 7.85 4.06 -7.07
CA ARG A 14 6.50 4.50 -7.39
C ARG A 14 5.61 3.32 -7.74
N GLY A 15 4.40 3.34 -7.24
CA GLY A 15 3.34 2.37 -7.47
C GLY A 15 1.98 3.05 -7.41
N THR A 16 0.95 2.22 -7.36
CA THR A 16 -0.45 2.63 -7.33
C THR A 16 -1.05 2.13 -6.03
N LEU A 17 -1.55 3.05 -5.22
CA LEU A 17 -2.31 2.76 -4.01
C LEU A 17 -3.78 2.95 -4.33
N ASP A 18 -4.54 1.85 -4.34
CA ASP A 18 -5.98 1.91 -4.45
C ASP A 18 -6.60 2.24 -3.09
N PHE A 19 -7.68 3.04 -3.12
CA PHE A 19 -8.49 3.32 -1.94
C PHE A 19 -9.08 2.05 -1.35
N PRO A 20 -9.36 2.03 -0.03
CA PRO A 20 -9.68 0.80 0.63
C PRO A 20 -10.99 0.23 0.10
N GLU A 21 -10.91 -0.94 -0.51
CA GLU A 21 -12.08 -1.70 -0.89
C GLU A 21 -12.68 -2.31 0.38
N LYS A 22 -14.01 -2.24 0.52
CA LYS A 22 -14.70 -3.06 1.51
C LYS A 22 -14.53 -4.52 1.09
N GLY A 23 -13.95 -5.34 1.97
CA GLY A 23 -13.90 -6.78 1.76
C GLY A 23 -15.29 -7.32 1.48
N SER A 24 -15.48 -7.88 0.29
CA SER A 24 -16.77 -8.35 -0.21
C SER A 24 -17.01 -9.85 0.05
N CYS A 25 -16.09 -10.54 0.75
CA CYS A 25 -16.25 -11.96 1.03
C CYS A 25 -15.46 -12.45 2.27
N GLY A 26 -16.10 -13.24 3.13
CA GLY A 26 -15.47 -14.00 4.22
C GLY A 26 -15.06 -13.16 5.46
N VAL A 27 -13.94 -13.51 6.09
CA VAL A 27 -13.41 -12.89 7.34
C VAL A 27 -13.16 -11.36 7.22
N LEU A 28 -13.26 -10.81 6.02
CA LEU A 28 -13.09 -9.39 5.69
C LEU A 28 -14.40 -8.62 5.48
N GLU A 29 -15.57 -9.20 5.74
CA GLU A 29 -16.89 -8.61 5.41
C GLU A 29 -17.15 -7.21 6.03
N ASN A 30 -16.26 -6.70 6.89
CA ASN A 30 -16.27 -5.34 7.41
C ASN A 30 -14.88 -4.66 7.50
N SER A 31 -13.87 -5.18 6.79
CA SER A 31 -12.49 -4.67 6.84
C SER A 31 -12.13 -3.94 5.54
N SER A 32 -11.55 -2.76 5.68
CA SER A 32 -11.12 -1.86 4.59
C SER A 32 -9.64 -2.03 4.31
N TYR A 33 -9.24 -2.80 3.30
CA TYR A 33 -7.82 -3.04 3.00
C TYR A 33 -7.30 -2.14 1.86
N TYR A 34 -6.04 -1.72 1.94
CA TYR A 34 -5.38 -0.97 0.88
C TYR A 34 -4.64 -1.92 -0.06
N LYS A 35 -4.73 -1.68 -1.36
CA LYS A 35 -4.01 -2.46 -2.37
C LYS A 35 -2.88 -1.63 -2.95
N LEU A 36 -1.65 -2.08 -2.76
CA LEU A 36 -0.46 -1.38 -3.25
C LEU A 36 0.21 -2.19 -4.39
N ARG A 37 0.25 -1.60 -5.58
CA ARG A 37 0.74 -2.25 -6.81
C ARG A 37 1.97 -1.53 -7.36
N PHE A 38 3.08 -2.24 -7.54
CA PHE A 38 4.33 -1.65 -8.05
C PHE A 38 4.68 -2.03 -9.50
N ASN A 39 3.95 -2.97 -10.09
CA ASN A 39 4.20 -3.50 -11.43
C ASN A 39 3.23 -2.95 -12.49
N GLU A 40 2.65 -1.77 -12.26
CA GLU A 40 1.81 -1.17 -13.29
C GLU A 40 2.65 -0.68 -14.48
N SER A 41 2.27 -1.20 -15.66
CA SER A 41 2.82 -0.85 -16.97
C SER A 41 2.50 0.60 -17.35
N ASN A 42 1.36 1.11 -16.88
CA ASN A 42 0.95 2.48 -17.12
C ASN A 42 1.53 3.40 -16.03
N LEU A 43 2.52 4.22 -16.41
CA LEU A 43 3.16 5.15 -15.50
C LEU A 43 2.22 6.23 -14.97
N SER A 44 1.16 6.58 -15.73
CA SER A 44 0.21 7.63 -15.33
C SER A 44 -0.71 7.23 -14.18
N HIS A 45 -0.81 5.94 -13.87
CA HIS A 45 -1.63 5.45 -12.76
C HIS A 45 -0.87 5.40 -11.42
N ARG A 46 0.46 5.59 -11.45
CA ARG A 46 1.28 5.57 -10.24
C ARG A 46 1.05 6.83 -9.41
N ASN A 47 0.13 6.74 -8.47
CA ASN A 47 -0.31 7.83 -7.59
C ASN A 47 0.36 7.81 -6.21
N ALA A 48 1.25 6.84 -5.95
CA ALA A 48 1.85 6.60 -4.64
C ALA A 48 3.32 6.21 -4.72
N HIS A 49 4.09 6.50 -3.68
CA HIS A 49 5.42 5.89 -3.49
C HIS A 49 5.68 5.56 -2.03
N LEU A 50 6.42 4.48 -1.82
CA LEU A 50 6.77 3.99 -0.49
C LEU A 50 7.90 4.86 0.09
N ILE A 51 7.69 5.46 1.27
CA ILE A 51 8.68 6.29 1.95
C ILE A 51 9.44 5.48 3.00
N ASP A 52 8.70 4.74 3.83
CA ASP A 52 9.25 4.04 4.99
C ASP A 52 8.41 2.81 5.33
N VAL A 53 9.05 1.81 5.95
CA VAL A 53 8.40 0.57 6.41
C VAL A 53 8.90 0.28 7.82
N GLN A 54 8.02 0.46 8.79
CA GLN A 54 8.27 0.15 10.19
C GLN A 54 7.69 -1.22 10.55
N ASP A 55 7.76 -1.58 11.83
CA ASP A 55 7.34 -2.90 12.30
C ASP A 55 5.81 -3.07 12.28
N ASP A 56 5.06 -1.98 12.50
CA ASP A 56 3.59 -2.02 12.59
C ASP A 56 2.88 -1.31 11.43
N PHE A 57 3.57 -0.44 10.69
CA PHE A 57 2.97 0.37 9.63
C PHE A 57 3.93 0.69 8.50
N VAL A 58 3.32 1.08 7.38
CA VAL A 58 3.97 1.53 6.15
C VAL A 58 3.64 3.00 5.95
N VAL A 59 4.64 3.79 5.56
CA VAL A 59 4.47 5.19 5.20
C VAL A 59 4.50 5.32 3.67
N ILE A 60 3.41 5.83 3.11
CA ILE A 60 3.23 6.02 1.68
C ILE A 60 2.96 7.49 1.41
N GLN A 61 3.67 8.09 0.46
CA GLN A 61 3.32 9.38 -0.07
C GLN A 61 2.34 9.17 -1.22
N HIS A 62 1.11 9.63 -1.05
CA HIS A 62 0.13 9.70 -2.12
C HIS A 62 0.14 11.11 -2.73
N ASP A 63 0.07 11.19 -4.06
CA ASP A 63 0.13 12.47 -4.79
C ASP A 63 -1.02 13.45 -4.44
N VAL A 64 -2.19 12.94 -4.01
CA VAL A 64 -3.38 13.75 -3.67
C VAL A 64 -3.57 13.90 -2.16
N HIS A 65 -3.35 12.82 -1.40
CA HIS A 65 -3.66 12.77 0.04
C HIS A 65 -2.46 13.04 0.94
N GLY A 66 -1.27 13.23 0.35
CA GLY A 66 -0.05 13.47 1.10
C GLY A 66 0.51 12.20 1.74
N ALA A 67 1.26 12.36 2.83
CA ALA A 67 1.86 11.24 3.55
C ALA A 67 0.78 10.49 4.36
N MET A 68 0.60 9.22 4.06
CA MET A 68 -0.33 8.30 4.71
C MET A 68 0.45 7.24 5.51
N LYS A 69 0.02 6.98 6.74
CA LYS A 69 0.51 5.85 7.55
C LYS A 69 -0.55 4.75 7.54
N ILE A 70 -0.23 3.61 6.94
CA ILE A 70 -1.15 2.49 6.78
C ILE A 70 -0.60 1.31 7.58
N PRO A 71 -1.36 0.76 8.56
CA PRO A 71 -0.89 -0.38 9.33
C PRO A 71 -0.69 -1.60 8.42
N LEU A 72 0.33 -2.41 8.71
CA LEU A 72 0.66 -3.58 7.89
C LEU A 72 -0.49 -4.60 7.83
N SER A 73 -1.32 -4.65 8.87
CA SER A 73 -2.52 -5.48 8.94
C SER A 73 -3.60 -5.12 7.90
N PHE A 74 -3.49 -3.97 7.24
CA PHE A 74 -4.42 -3.51 6.21
C PHE A 74 -3.93 -3.76 4.77
N PHE A 75 -2.79 -4.43 4.59
CA PHE A 75 -2.32 -4.88 3.27
C PHE A 75 -2.57 -6.39 3.10
N TRP A 76 -3.19 -6.77 1.98
CA TRP A 76 -3.37 -8.16 1.55
C TRP A 76 -2.98 -8.30 0.08
#